data_AF-A0AA88I411-F1
#
_entry.id   AF-A0AA88I411-F1
#
_cell.length_a   1.000
_cell.length_b   1.000
_cell.length_c   1.000
_cell.angle_alpha   90.00
_cell.angle_beta   90.00
_cell.angle_gamma   90.00
#
_symmetry.space_group_name_H-M   'P 1'
#
loop_
_entity.id
_entity.type
_entity.pdbx_description
1 polymer ?
#
loop_
_entity_poly.entity_id
_entity_poly.type
_entity_poly.pdbx_seq_one_letter_code
_entity_poly.pdbx_strand_id
1 'polypeptide(L)'
;MPTEQKQKAANLESAQKQMGLKEQLLFTSVFQVKAAQNEKKLKDVPVKQEKRVDSSVDKARCSSNESYSTFLRKQHANVSFTPAWADLDRKPVGEEDDDPLLRSVGDYLSDKTIALPKGVLGYTRMTDINKETRSEGSKIISLEFHKSEPVALVGGNHGIVTLFKCLQENAKELAES
;
A
#
# COMPACT_ATOMS: atom_id res chain seq x y z
N MET A 1 -36.44 57.78 13.55
CA MET A 1 -37.17 56.80 12.72
C MET A 1 -36.22 55.64 12.38
N PRO A 2 -36.17 54.56 13.19
CA PRO A 2 -35.14 53.51 13.10
C PRO A 2 -35.60 52.25 12.35
N THR A 3 -36.39 52.38 11.28
CA THR A 3 -37.08 51.25 10.63
C THR A 3 -36.25 50.54 9.56
N GLU A 4 -35.36 51.25 8.83
CA GLU A 4 -34.59 50.64 7.74
C GLU A 4 -33.43 49.74 8.22
N GLN A 5 -32.77 50.10 9.32
CA GLN A 5 -31.66 49.30 9.85
C GLN A 5 -32.14 47.95 10.40
N LYS A 6 -33.34 47.93 10.99
CA LYS A 6 -33.94 46.70 11.55
C LYS A 6 -34.36 45.72 10.45
N GLN A 7 -34.81 46.22 9.30
CA GLN A 7 -35.14 45.40 8.13
C GLN A 7 -33.90 44.81 7.46
N LYS A 8 -32.80 45.56 7.36
CA LYS A 8 -31.52 45.03 6.85
C LYS A 8 -30.95 43.92 7.73
N ALA A 9 -31.00 44.08 9.06
CA ALA A 9 -30.53 43.06 9.99
C ALA A 9 -31.36 41.76 9.89
N ALA A 10 -32.68 41.86 9.82
CA ALA A 10 -33.57 40.70 9.68
C ALA A 10 -33.36 39.95 8.35
N ASN A 11 -33.07 40.67 7.26
CA ASN A 11 -32.77 40.05 5.95
C ASN A 11 -31.40 39.35 5.93
N LEU A 12 -30.41 39.85 6.69
CA LEU A 12 -29.11 39.20 6.79
C LEU A 12 -29.19 37.92 7.63
N GLU A 13 -29.93 37.95 8.73
CA GLU A 13 -30.10 36.81 9.63
C GLU A 13 -30.90 35.68 8.97
N SER A 14 -31.93 36.02 8.19
CA SER A 14 -32.68 35.06 7.37
C SER A 14 -31.84 34.48 6.23
N ALA A 15 -30.94 35.27 5.62
CA ALA A 15 -30.00 34.78 4.61
C ALA A 15 -28.98 33.80 5.21
N GLN A 16 -28.42 34.09 6.39
CA GLN A 16 -27.49 33.20 7.10
C GLN A 16 -28.16 31.89 7.52
N LYS A 17 -29.42 31.94 7.98
CA LYS A 17 -30.20 30.75 8.32
C LYS A 17 -30.50 29.88 7.09
N GLN A 18 -30.77 30.49 5.93
CA GLN A 18 -30.93 29.75 4.68
C GLN A 18 -29.62 29.14 4.18
N MET A 19 -28.48 29.81 4.36
CA MET A 19 -27.16 29.26 4.01
C MET A 19 -26.81 28.05 4.88
N GLY A 20 -27.01 28.13 6.21
CA GLY A 20 -26.79 27.02 7.12
C GLY A 20 -27.71 25.82 6.87
N LEU A 21 -28.98 26.06 6.50
CA LEU A 21 -29.89 24.98 6.12
C LEU A 21 -29.45 24.30 4.81
N LYS A 22 -28.94 25.06 3.84
CA LYS A 22 -28.40 24.52 2.57
C LYS A 22 -27.14 23.70 2.80
N GLU A 23 -26.25 24.13 3.69
CA GLU A 23 -25.06 23.35 4.08
C GLU A 23 -25.44 22.06 4.80
N GLN A 24 -26.42 22.09 5.71
CA GLN A 24 -26.92 20.86 6.36
C GLN A 24 -27.63 19.92 5.37
N LEU A 25 -28.35 20.45 4.38
CA LEU A 25 -28.96 19.66 3.31
C LEU A 25 -27.92 19.06 2.36
N LEU A 26 -26.84 19.78 2.06
CA LEU A 26 -25.71 19.26 1.31
C LEU A 26 -24.98 18.15 2.09
N PHE A 27 -24.77 18.33 3.39
CA PHE A 27 -24.10 17.33 4.24
C PHE A 27 -24.92 16.05 4.41
N THR A 28 -26.25 16.16 4.55
CA THR A 28 -27.15 14.98 4.61
C THR A 28 -27.36 14.31 3.25
N SER A 29 -27.22 15.05 2.15
CA SER A 29 -27.22 14.50 0.78
C SER A 29 -25.98 13.64 0.51
N VAL A 30 -24.82 14.04 1.04
CA VAL A 30 -23.55 13.29 0.86
C VAL A 30 -23.56 11.96 1.61
N PHE A 31 -24.34 11.82 2.69
CA PHE A 31 -24.41 10.59 3.50
C PHE A 31 -25.54 9.62 3.15
N GLN A 32 -26.37 9.89 2.13
CA GLN A 32 -27.25 8.86 1.58
C GLN A 32 -26.50 8.02 0.55
N VAL A 33 -25.76 7.00 1.02
CA VAL A 33 -25.48 5.83 0.18
C VAL A 33 -26.77 5.00 0.09
N LYS A 34 -27.79 5.55 -0.56
CA LYS A 34 -28.81 4.71 -1.20
C LYS A 34 -28.11 4.06 -2.37
N ALA A 35 -28.13 2.73 -2.39
CA ALA A 35 -27.62 1.85 -3.45
C ALA A 35 -27.56 2.56 -4.80
N ALA A 36 -26.42 3.20 -5.09
CA ALA A 36 -26.22 3.95 -6.31
C ALA A 36 -25.77 2.97 -7.38
N GLN A 37 -26.66 2.03 -7.74
CA GLN A 37 -26.57 1.33 -9.01
C GLN A 37 -27.95 1.30 -9.66
N ASN A 38 -27.94 1.84 -10.87
CA ASN A 38 -29.01 1.92 -11.82
C ASN A 38 -29.40 0.49 -12.22
N GLU A 39 -30.35 -0.12 -11.51
CA GLU A 39 -31.02 -1.34 -11.96
C GLU A 39 -31.87 -0.99 -13.18
N LYS A 40 -31.24 -0.81 -14.35
CA LYS A 40 -31.90 -1.15 -15.60
C LYS A 40 -32.37 -2.57 -15.39
N LYS A 41 -33.68 -2.76 -15.16
CA LYS A 41 -34.32 -4.05 -14.90
C LYS A 41 -33.54 -5.15 -15.60
N LEU A 42 -32.77 -5.91 -14.82
CA LEU A 42 -32.17 -7.14 -15.28
C LEU A 42 -33.36 -8.10 -15.44
N LYS A 43 -34.13 -7.93 -16.54
CA LYS A 43 -34.99 -8.99 -17.03
C LYS A 43 -34.02 -10.12 -17.34
N ASP A 44 -34.19 -11.23 -16.64
CA ASP A 44 -33.38 -12.43 -16.70
C ASP A 44 -32.77 -12.61 -18.09
N VAL A 45 -31.50 -12.19 -18.23
CA VAL A 45 -30.72 -12.56 -19.40
C VAL A 45 -30.64 -14.09 -19.32
N PRO A 46 -31.00 -14.84 -20.38
CA PRO A 46 -30.82 -16.28 -20.37
C PRO A 46 -29.32 -16.56 -20.23
N VAL A 47 -28.89 -16.83 -19.01
CA VAL A 47 -27.51 -17.19 -18.70
C VAL A 47 -27.23 -18.47 -19.47
N LYS A 48 -26.33 -18.42 -20.47
CA LYS A 48 -25.72 -19.63 -21.01
C LYS A 48 -24.87 -20.22 -19.90
N GLN A 49 -25.40 -21.25 -19.28
CA GLN A 49 -24.84 -21.92 -18.12
C GLN A 49 -23.54 -22.63 -18.52
N GLU A 50 -22.42 -22.17 -17.97
CA GLU A 50 -21.17 -22.89 -18.05
C GLU A 50 -21.23 -24.08 -17.08
N LYS A 51 -20.85 -25.26 -17.57
CA LYS A 51 -21.13 -26.56 -16.96
C LYS A 51 -20.45 -26.73 -15.61
N ARG A 52 -21.17 -26.42 -14.53
CA ARG A 52 -21.06 -27.14 -13.26
C ARG A 52 -22.43 -27.66 -12.85
N VAL A 53 -22.40 -28.90 -12.39
CA VAL A 53 -23.47 -29.82 -11.94
C VAL A 53 -24.85 -29.17 -11.75
N ASP A 54 -25.81 -29.62 -12.58
CA ASP A 54 -27.27 -29.53 -12.43
C ASP A 54 -27.91 -28.17 -12.06
N SER A 55 -27.80 -27.22 -12.99
CA SER A 55 -28.57 -25.96 -12.95
C SER A 55 -30.10 -26.11 -12.89
N SER A 56 -30.64 -27.28 -13.25
CA SER A 56 -32.06 -27.62 -13.13
C SER A 56 -32.47 -27.82 -11.66
N VAL A 57 -31.58 -28.38 -10.84
CA VAL A 57 -31.81 -28.65 -9.41
C VAL A 57 -31.75 -27.35 -8.62
N ASP A 58 -30.84 -26.44 -8.96
CA ASP A 58 -30.74 -25.13 -8.32
C ASP A 58 -31.94 -24.23 -8.66
N LYS A 59 -32.45 -24.32 -9.90
CA LYS A 59 -33.69 -23.61 -10.29
C LYS A 59 -34.93 -24.18 -9.59
N ALA A 60 -34.97 -25.49 -9.33
CA ALA A 60 -36.05 -26.14 -8.57
C ALA A 60 -36.01 -25.83 -7.06
N ARG A 61 -34.84 -25.46 -6.52
CA ARG A 61 -34.65 -25.03 -5.12
C ARG A 61 -34.96 -23.56 -4.88
N CYS A 62 -35.01 -22.75 -5.93
CA CYS A 62 -35.46 -21.37 -5.87
C CYS A 62 -37.00 -21.37 -5.79
N SER A 63 -37.57 -20.86 -4.69
CA SER A 63 -39.02 -20.77 -4.55
C SER A 63 -39.62 -19.92 -5.69
N SER A 64 -40.83 -20.24 -6.15
CA SER A 64 -41.44 -19.62 -7.34
C SER A 64 -41.61 -18.10 -7.28
N ASN A 65 -41.48 -17.51 -6.08
CA ASN A 65 -41.65 -16.09 -5.82
C ASN A 65 -40.32 -15.37 -5.52
N GLU A 66 -39.19 -16.08 -5.53
CA GLU A 66 -37.88 -15.54 -5.22
C GLU A 66 -37.03 -15.37 -6.49
N SER A 67 -36.38 -14.22 -6.64
CA SER A 67 -35.48 -13.99 -7.76
C SER A 67 -34.24 -14.89 -7.63
N TYR A 68 -33.72 -15.37 -8.76
CA TYR A 68 -32.53 -16.23 -8.77
C TYR A 68 -31.32 -15.56 -8.07
N SER A 69 -31.22 -14.24 -8.13
CA SER A 69 -30.18 -13.46 -7.46
C SER A 69 -30.25 -13.53 -5.93
N THR A 70 -31.45 -13.50 -5.36
CA THR A 70 -31.64 -13.58 -3.90
C THR A 70 -31.41 -15.00 -3.39
N PHE A 71 -31.75 -16.03 -4.19
CA PHE A 71 -31.38 -17.41 -3.91
C PHE A 71 -29.86 -17.60 -3.87
N LEU A 72 -29.13 -17.10 -4.89
CA LEU A 72 -27.68 -17.17 -4.93
C LEU A 72 -27.02 -16.42 -3.76
N ARG A 73 -27.58 -15.27 -3.35
CA ARG A 73 -27.09 -14.54 -2.18
C ARG A 73 -27.22 -15.35 -0.89
N LYS A 74 -28.33 -16.08 -0.71
CA LYS A 74 -28.54 -16.99 0.43
C LYS A 74 -27.57 -18.18 0.38
N GLN A 75 -27.39 -18.79 -0.79
CA GLN A 75 -26.41 -19.87 -0.96
C GLN A 75 -24.99 -19.39 -0.68
N HIS A 76 -24.63 -18.21 -1.16
CA HIS A 76 -23.33 -17.60 -0.87
C HIS A 76 -23.16 -17.33 0.63
N ALA A 77 -24.18 -16.82 1.32
CA ALA A 77 -24.11 -16.61 2.78
C ALA A 77 -23.97 -17.93 3.57
N ASN A 78 -24.53 -19.03 3.04
CA ASN A 78 -24.39 -20.36 3.64
C ASN A 78 -22.99 -20.96 3.44
N VAL A 79 -22.36 -20.69 2.28
CA VAL A 79 -21.02 -21.21 1.94
C VAL A 79 -19.92 -20.32 2.52
N SER A 80 -20.09 -19.01 2.41
CA SER A 80 -19.18 -17.96 2.84
C SER A 80 -19.88 -17.11 3.89
N PHE A 81 -19.54 -17.35 5.16
CA PHE A 81 -20.01 -16.49 6.25
C PHE A 81 -19.60 -15.04 5.98
N THR A 82 -20.48 -14.09 6.29
CA THR A 82 -20.15 -12.66 6.16
C THR A 82 -19.23 -12.28 7.32
N PRO A 83 -17.95 -11.98 7.07
CA PRO A 83 -17.02 -11.71 8.15
C PRO A 83 -17.38 -10.38 8.83
N ALA A 84 -17.00 -10.25 10.10
CA ALA A 84 -17.34 -9.07 10.92
C ALA A 84 -16.76 -7.73 10.41
N TRP A 85 -15.80 -7.75 9.48
CA TRP A 85 -15.27 -6.55 8.81
C TRP A 85 -16.08 -6.13 7.58
N ALA A 86 -16.96 -7.01 7.08
CA ALA A 86 -17.83 -6.75 5.93
C ALA A 86 -19.29 -6.49 6.33
N ASP A 87 -19.61 -6.56 7.63
CA ASP A 87 -20.92 -6.22 8.17
C ASP A 87 -21.08 -4.69 8.24
N LEU A 88 -21.96 -4.15 7.40
CA LEU A 88 -22.21 -2.71 7.28
C LEU A 88 -23.08 -2.15 8.41
N ASP A 89 -23.85 -3.02 9.08
CA ASP A 89 -24.72 -2.62 10.20
C ASP A 89 -23.99 -2.68 11.56
N ARG A 90 -22.72 -3.11 11.55
CA ARG A 90 -21.87 -3.15 12.73
C ARG A 90 -21.56 -1.73 13.20
N LYS A 91 -21.89 -1.42 14.46
CA LYS A 91 -21.40 -0.22 15.12
C LYS A 91 -19.88 -0.33 15.29
N PRO A 92 -19.09 0.69 14.88
CA PRO A 92 -17.65 0.67 15.09
C PRO A 92 -17.38 0.54 16.59
N VAL A 93 -16.70 -0.53 16.99
CA VAL A 93 -16.25 -0.75 18.36
C VAL A 93 -14.81 -0.26 18.41
N GLY A 94 -14.56 0.91 19.02
CA GLY A 94 -13.20 1.38 19.32
C GLY A 94 -12.48 2.22 18.26
N GLU A 95 -13.16 2.78 17.26
CA GLU A 95 -12.52 3.60 16.21
C GLU A 95 -12.03 4.99 16.65
N GLU A 96 -12.14 5.33 17.94
CA GLU A 96 -11.58 6.59 18.46
C GLU A 96 -10.06 6.51 18.75
N ASP A 97 -9.48 5.30 18.84
CA ASP A 97 -8.08 5.08 19.25
C ASP A 97 -7.14 4.54 18.14
N ASP A 98 -7.64 4.30 16.92
CA ASP A 98 -6.81 3.78 15.83
C ASP A 98 -5.96 4.89 15.18
N ASP A 99 -4.63 4.76 15.24
CA ASP A 99 -3.71 5.70 14.60
C ASP A 99 -3.85 5.66 13.06
N PRO A 100 -4.19 6.79 12.40
CA PRO A 100 -4.31 6.85 10.94
C PRO A 100 -3.03 6.45 10.21
N LEU A 101 -1.86 6.54 10.85
CA LEU A 101 -0.57 6.09 10.30
C LEU A 101 -0.56 4.58 10.02
N LEU A 102 -1.22 3.78 10.85
CA LEU A 102 -1.26 2.31 10.68
C LEU A 102 -2.24 1.86 9.60
N ARG A 103 -3.17 2.74 9.20
CA ARG A 103 -4.11 2.48 8.09
C ARG A 103 -3.48 2.79 6.73
N SER A 104 -2.44 3.62 6.68
CA SER A 104 -1.68 3.88 5.45
C SER A 104 -0.68 2.76 5.16
N VAL A 105 -0.43 2.51 3.87
CA VAL A 105 0.61 1.60 3.39
C VAL A 105 1.80 2.44 2.93
N GLY A 106 3.00 2.13 3.42
CA GLY A 106 4.24 2.80 3.03
C GLY A 106 5.46 2.17 3.68
N ASP A 107 6.64 2.47 3.13
CA ASP A 107 7.92 2.09 3.74
C ASP A 107 8.25 3.09 4.86
N TYR A 108 7.91 2.73 6.09
CA TYR A 108 8.16 3.55 7.28
C TYR A 108 9.60 3.46 7.80
N LEU A 109 10.36 2.50 7.28
CA LEU A 109 11.81 2.44 7.50
C LEU A 109 12.44 3.37 6.46
N SER A 110 12.81 4.58 6.90
CA SER A 110 13.52 5.54 6.06
C SER A 110 14.94 5.05 5.81
N ASP A 111 15.11 4.16 4.83
CA ASP A 111 16.35 3.43 4.56
C ASP A 111 17.44 4.25 3.84
N LYS A 112 17.45 5.58 3.99
CA LYS A 112 18.48 6.45 3.41
C LYS A 112 18.96 7.48 4.41
N THR A 113 19.46 7.01 5.55
CA THR A 113 20.23 7.89 6.43
C THR A 113 21.60 8.13 5.82
N ILE A 114 22.00 9.40 5.70
CA ILE A 114 23.37 9.80 5.31
C ILE A 114 24.39 9.30 6.36
N ALA A 115 23.93 9.07 7.59
CA ALA A 115 24.72 8.57 8.70
C ALA A 115 24.60 7.05 8.86
N LEU A 116 25.67 6.44 9.38
CA LEU A 116 25.72 5.03 9.71
C LEU A 116 24.79 4.71 10.91
N PRO A 117 23.92 3.69 10.82
CA PRO A 117 23.08 3.29 11.94
C PRO A 117 23.90 2.76 13.11
N LYS A 118 23.41 2.98 14.33
CA LYS A 118 24.06 2.51 15.55
C LYS A 118 23.71 1.04 15.80
N GLY A 119 24.71 0.22 16.12
CA GLY A 119 24.52 -1.17 16.59
C GLY A 119 24.40 -2.23 15.49
N VAL A 120 24.16 -1.85 14.24
CA VAL A 120 24.12 -2.78 13.09
C VAL A 120 24.98 -2.24 11.96
N LEU A 121 25.97 -3.01 11.53
CA LEU A 121 26.81 -2.70 10.38
C LEU A 121 26.44 -3.66 9.24
N GLY A 122 25.83 -3.13 8.18
CA GLY A 122 25.66 -3.86 6.93
C GLY A 122 26.97 -3.85 6.15
N TYR A 123 27.61 -5.01 6.00
CA TYR A 123 28.81 -5.17 5.16
C TYR A 123 28.72 -6.45 4.35
N THR A 124 29.32 -6.43 3.16
CA THR A 124 29.39 -7.59 2.27
C THR A 124 30.84 -7.99 2.11
N ARG A 125 31.14 -9.29 2.29
CA ARG A 125 32.49 -9.81 2.05
C ARG A 125 32.76 -9.88 0.55
N MET A 126 33.86 -9.25 0.13
CA MET A 126 34.34 -9.29 -1.25
C MET A 126 35.45 -10.33 -1.41
N THR A 127 35.86 -10.56 -2.66
CA THR A 127 37.03 -11.39 -2.98
C THR A 127 38.31 -10.75 -2.45
N ASP A 128 39.23 -11.60 -1.99
CA ASP A 128 40.51 -11.14 -1.45
C ASP A 128 41.37 -10.53 -2.59
N ILE A 129 41.89 -9.33 -2.38
CA ILE A 129 42.63 -8.56 -3.39
C ILE A 129 43.92 -9.29 -3.82
N ASN A 130 44.63 -9.90 -2.87
CA ASN A 130 45.89 -10.59 -3.11
C ASN A 130 45.72 -12.09 -3.45
N LYS A 131 44.52 -12.51 -3.88
CA LYS A 131 44.20 -13.92 -4.11
C LYS A 131 45.15 -14.60 -5.09
N GLU A 132 45.57 -13.90 -6.14
CA GLU A 132 46.36 -14.46 -7.24
C GLU A 132 47.86 -14.48 -6.96
N THR A 133 48.44 -13.36 -6.54
CA THR A 133 49.90 -13.19 -6.51
C THR A 133 50.50 -13.63 -5.17
N ARG A 134 49.85 -13.31 -4.04
CA ARG A 134 50.32 -13.53 -2.65
C ARG A 134 51.82 -13.23 -2.42
N SER A 135 52.38 -12.35 -3.24
CA SER A 135 53.82 -12.07 -3.35
C SER A 135 54.35 -11.21 -2.22
N GLU A 136 53.46 -10.57 -1.46
CA GLU A 136 53.77 -9.65 -0.38
C GLU A 136 54.27 -10.40 0.87
N GLY A 137 54.05 -11.72 0.92
CA GLY A 137 54.50 -12.62 1.98
C GLY A 137 53.40 -12.96 2.99
N SER A 138 53.77 -13.74 4.02
CA SER A 138 52.81 -14.27 5.02
C SER A 138 52.15 -13.19 5.89
N LYS A 139 52.73 -11.98 5.97
CA LYS A 139 52.23 -10.88 6.78
C LYS A 139 52.24 -9.59 5.95
N ILE A 140 51.07 -8.98 5.84
CA ILE A 140 50.91 -7.64 5.28
C ILE A 140 51.27 -6.62 6.37
N ILE A 141 52.15 -5.69 6.03
CA ILE A 141 52.65 -4.64 6.94
C ILE A 141 51.88 -3.34 6.73
N SER A 142 51.60 -2.99 5.48
CA SER A 142 50.88 -1.77 5.12
C SER A 142 49.91 -2.00 3.98
N LEU A 143 48.79 -1.27 4.03
CA LEU A 143 47.80 -1.20 2.98
C LEU A 143 47.33 0.25 2.85
N GLU A 144 47.43 0.81 1.66
CA GLU A 144 47.01 2.19 1.37
C GLU A 144 46.17 2.23 0.10
N PHE A 145 45.05 2.97 0.15
CA PHE A 145 44.21 3.19 -1.02
C PHE A 145 44.55 4.50 -1.69
N HIS A 146 44.57 4.51 -3.02
CA HIS A 146 44.69 5.75 -3.77
C HIS A 146 43.43 6.62 -3.54
N LYS A 147 43.63 7.93 -3.37
CA LYS A 147 42.55 8.86 -2.98
C LYS A 147 41.46 9.00 -4.04
N SER A 148 41.83 8.86 -5.32
CA SER A 148 40.95 9.14 -6.45
C SER A 148 40.64 7.91 -7.31
N GLU A 149 41.45 6.86 -7.22
CA GLU A 149 41.34 5.70 -8.11
C GLU A 149 41.10 4.44 -7.29
N PRO A 150 40.37 3.44 -7.83
CA PRO A 150 40.08 2.18 -7.15
C PRO A 150 41.31 1.25 -7.19
N VAL A 151 42.40 1.70 -6.56
CA VAL A 151 43.70 1.04 -6.56
C VAL A 151 44.23 1.00 -5.13
N ALA A 152 44.76 -0.14 -4.72
CA ALA A 152 45.35 -0.36 -3.41
C ALA A 152 46.83 -0.74 -3.55
N LEU A 153 47.67 -0.13 -2.74
CA LEU A 153 49.08 -0.48 -2.57
C LEU A 153 49.19 -1.41 -1.36
N VAL A 154 49.73 -2.61 -1.57
CA VAL A 154 49.90 -3.62 -0.51
C VAL A 154 51.37 -3.96 -0.38
N GLY A 155 51.91 -3.80 0.83
CA GLY A 155 53.30 -4.10 1.17
C GLY A 155 53.39 -5.09 2.31
N GLY A 156 54.33 -6.04 2.21
CA GLY A 156 54.55 -7.06 3.24
C GLY A 156 56.03 -7.34 3.48
N ASN A 157 56.31 -8.38 4.27
CA ASN A 157 57.66 -8.65 4.79
C ASN A 157 58.67 -9.14 3.74
N HIS A 158 58.23 -9.46 2.52
CA HIS A 158 59.13 -9.87 1.43
C HIS A 158 59.84 -8.71 0.72
N GLY A 159 59.60 -7.46 1.15
CA GLY A 159 60.19 -6.28 0.50
C GLY A 159 59.61 -5.98 -0.88
N ILE A 160 58.53 -6.68 -1.25
CA ILE A 160 57.77 -6.46 -2.48
C ILE A 160 56.54 -5.63 -2.13
N VAL A 161 56.27 -4.63 -2.96
CA VAL A 161 55.07 -3.81 -2.89
C VAL A 161 54.30 -3.99 -4.19
N THR A 162 53.05 -4.43 -4.09
CA THR A 162 52.20 -4.72 -5.24
C THR A 162 51.04 -3.74 -5.30
N LEU A 163 50.75 -3.27 -6.51
CA LEU A 163 49.63 -2.40 -6.79
C LEU A 163 48.47 -3.22 -7.35
N PHE A 164 47.32 -3.20 -6.67
CA PHE A 164 46.13 -3.97 -7.04
C PHE A 164 44.97 -3.07 -7.43
N LYS A 165 44.27 -3.46 -8.50
CA LYS A 165 43.04 -2.80 -8.91
C LYS A 165 41.84 -3.41 -8.18
N CYS A 166 41.15 -2.62 -7.37
CA CYS A 166 40.02 -3.06 -6.55
C CYS A 166 38.70 -2.84 -7.32
N LEU A 167 38.33 -3.79 -8.17
CA LEU A 167 37.05 -3.77 -8.89
C LEU A 167 36.16 -4.93 -8.47
N GLN A 168 34.86 -4.69 -8.43
CA GLN A 168 33.86 -5.73 -8.32
C GLN A 168 33.67 -6.38 -9.70
N GLU A 169 34.08 -7.65 -9.83
CA GLU A 169 34.03 -8.40 -11.10
C GLU A 169 32.59 -8.59 -11.63
N ASN A 170 31.58 -8.52 -10.75
CA ASN A 170 30.17 -8.80 -11.08
C ASN A 170 29.31 -7.57 -11.39
N ALA A 171 29.90 -6.38 -11.55
CA ALA A 171 29.11 -5.16 -11.82
C ALA A 171 28.60 -5.07 -13.29
N LYS A 172 29.03 -5.95 -14.20
CA LYS A 172 28.63 -5.91 -15.61
C LYS A 172 27.36 -6.70 -15.93
N GLU A 173 27.03 -7.76 -15.19
CA GLU A 173 25.88 -8.62 -15.54
C GLU A 173 24.51 -8.06 -15.11
N LEU A 174 24.47 -7.09 -14.19
CA LEU A 174 23.20 -6.51 -13.69
C LEU A 174 22.73 -5.27 -14.47
N ALA A 175 23.50 -4.81 -15.46
CA ALA A 175 23.14 -3.66 -16.30
C ALA A 175 22.47 -4.06 -17.64
N GLU A 176 22.44 -5.34 -17.97
CA GLU A 176 21.93 -5.86 -19.26
C GLU A 176 20.68 -6.76 -19.11
N SER A 177 20.02 -6.76 -17.94
CA SER A 177 18.78 -7.50 -17.69
C SER A 177 17.61 -6.60 -17.31
#